data_AF-A0A738XDT5-F1
#
_entry.id   AF-A0A738XDT5-F1
#
_cell.length_a   1.000
_cell.length_b   1.000
_cell.length_c   1.000
_cell.angle_alpha   90.00
_cell.angle_beta   90.00
_cell.angle_gamma   90.00
#
_symmetry.space_group_name_H-M   'P 1'
#
loop_
_entity.id
_entity.type
_entity.pdbx_description
1 polymer ?
#
loop_
_entity_poly.entity_id
_entity_poly.type
_entity_poly.pdbx_seq_one_letter_code
_entity_poly.pdbx_strand_id
1 'polypeptide(L)'
;MMSEEGATDETGRHLILSYAEGFNPEQRDFDEWYYELHDTCGGDDFGETISAPNMVFHRVLQYREDLEVAFTPTQYAMRTIKTK
;
A
#
# COMPACT_ATOMS: atom_id res chain seq x y z
N MET A 1 -11.00 -1.63 -4.63
CA MET A 1 -11.13 -3.06 -4.26
C MET A 1 -9.89 -3.48 -3.45
N MET A 2 -9.96 -4.48 -2.54
CA MET A 2 -8.76 -5.01 -1.85
C MET A 2 -8.17 -6.19 -2.65
N SER A 3 -6.88 -6.50 -2.46
CA SER A 3 -6.20 -7.65 -3.08
C SER A 3 -6.97 -8.94 -2.83
N GLU A 4 -7.07 -9.82 -3.83
CA GLU A 4 -7.64 -11.17 -3.69
C GLU A 4 -6.77 -12.08 -2.80
N GLU A 5 -5.48 -11.76 -2.68
CA GLU A 5 -4.53 -12.48 -1.85
C GLU A 5 -4.14 -11.67 -0.62
N GLY A 6 -4.15 -12.31 0.56
CA GLY A 6 -3.71 -11.72 1.82
C GLY A 6 -4.21 -12.50 3.04
N ALA A 7 -3.60 -12.27 4.20
CA ALA A 7 -4.08 -12.84 5.46
C ALA A 7 -5.39 -12.18 5.89
N THR A 8 -6.34 -12.96 6.41
CA THR A 8 -7.62 -12.47 6.92
C THR A 8 -7.77 -12.75 8.42
N ASP A 9 -8.59 -11.93 9.09
CA ASP A 9 -9.01 -12.19 10.46
C ASP A 9 -10.15 -13.22 10.55
N GLU A 10 -10.61 -13.51 11.76
CA GLU A 10 -11.72 -14.44 12.05
C GLU A 10 -13.07 -13.99 11.47
N THR A 11 -13.20 -12.73 11.08
CA THR A 11 -14.39 -12.17 10.42
C THR A 11 -14.30 -12.21 8.90
N GLY A 12 -13.17 -12.66 8.34
CA GLY A 12 -12.90 -12.71 6.91
C GLY A 12 -12.42 -11.39 6.32
N ARG A 13 -12.09 -10.39 7.14
CA ARG A 13 -11.53 -9.11 6.66
C ARG A 13 -10.03 -9.25 6.45
N HIS A 14 -9.50 -8.66 5.39
CA HIS A 14 -8.05 -8.60 5.17
C HIS A 14 -7.36 -7.82 6.29
N LEU A 15 -6.25 -8.38 6.78
CA LEU A 15 -5.38 -7.68 7.73
C LEU A 15 -4.67 -6.54 7.01
N ILE A 16 -4.79 -5.34 7.56
CA ILE A 16 -4.16 -4.12 7.03
C ILE A 16 -2.98 -3.75 7.92
N LEU A 17 -1.80 -3.60 7.31
CA LEU A 17 -0.57 -3.20 8.03
C LEU A 17 -0.44 -1.68 8.16
N SER A 18 -0.70 -0.95 7.06
CA SER A 18 -0.61 0.50 7.00
C SER A 18 -1.38 1.04 5.79
N TYR A 19 -1.78 2.31 5.86
CA TYR A 19 -2.19 3.10 4.71
C TYR A 19 -1.03 3.96 4.21
N ALA A 20 -1.08 4.37 2.94
CA ALA A 20 -0.21 5.43 2.44
C ALA A 20 -0.52 6.75 3.17
N GLU A 21 0.50 7.59 3.36
CA GLU A 21 0.35 8.88 4.03
C GLU A 21 -0.69 9.74 3.29
N GLY A 22 -1.67 10.26 4.03
CA GLY A 22 -2.78 11.03 3.46
C GLY A 22 -3.93 10.20 2.87
N PHE A 23 -3.83 8.87 2.85
CA PHE A 23 -4.85 7.97 2.28
C PHE A 23 -5.45 7.01 3.32
N ASN A 24 -5.44 7.39 4.59
CA ASN A 24 -6.16 6.64 5.62
C ASN A 24 -7.67 6.95 5.54
N PRO A 25 -8.53 5.97 5.17
CA PRO A 25 -9.97 6.16 5.01
C PRO A 25 -10.69 6.46 6.34
N GLU A 26 -10.05 6.23 7.48
CA GLU A 26 -10.60 6.59 8.80
C GLU A 26 -10.40 8.08 9.13
N GLN A 27 -9.56 8.78 8.37
CA GLN A 27 -9.16 10.17 8.64
C GLN A 27 -9.67 11.17 7.60
N ARG A 28 -10.14 10.70 6.44
CA ARG A 28 -10.61 11.53 5.32
C ARG A 28 -11.89 10.95 4.72
N ASP A 29 -12.75 11.83 4.21
CA ASP A 29 -13.95 11.43 3.49
C ASP A 29 -13.61 10.66 2.21
N PHE A 30 -14.46 9.71 1.83
CA PHE A 30 -14.23 8.79 0.71
C PHE A 30 -13.86 9.53 -0.58
N ASP A 31 -14.67 10.53 -0.96
CA ASP A 31 -14.47 11.28 -2.20
C ASP A 31 -13.15 12.07 -2.21
N GLU A 32 -12.58 12.40 -1.05
CA GLU A 32 -11.33 13.17 -1.00
C GLU A 32 -10.11 12.32 -1.27
N TRP A 33 -9.98 11.16 -0.62
CA TRP A 33 -8.80 10.31 -0.78
C TRP A 33 -8.91 9.40 -2.00
N TYR A 34 -10.13 8.96 -2.37
CA TYR A 34 -10.32 7.98 -3.42
C TYR A 34 -9.96 8.52 -4.80
N TYR A 35 -10.42 9.72 -5.17
CA TYR A 35 -10.11 10.31 -6.47
C TYR A 35 -8.64 10.70 -6.60
N GLU A 36 -8.03 11.20 -5.51
CA GLU A 36 -6.60 11.51 -5.48
C GLU A 36 -5.74 10.24 -5.66
N LEU A 37 -6.11 9.14 -4.99
CA LEU A 37 -5.44 7.85 -5.13
C LEU A 37 -5.64 7.27 -6.53
N HIS A 38 -6.86 7.36 -7.07
CA HIS A 38 -7.20 6.91 -8.42
C HIS A 38 -6.37 7.62 -9.48
N ASP A 39 -6.25 8.95 -9.41
CA ASP A 39 -5.45 9.72 -10.37
C ASP A 39 -3.96 9.41 -10.24
N THR A 40 -3.47 9.09 -9.03
CA THR A 40 -2.05 8.83 -8.77
C THR A 40 -1.63 7.42 -9.14
N CYS A 41 -2.45 6.42 -8.79
CA CYS A 41 -2.10 5.00 -8.86
C CYS A 41 -2.86 4.24 -9.96
N GLY A 42 -3.81 4.89 -10.63
CA GLY A 42 -4.71 4.26 -11.59
C GLY A 42 -5.99 3.71 -10.95
N GLY A 43 -6.99 3.45 -11.80
CA GLY A 43 -8.29 2.91 -11.42
C GLY A 43 -8.34 1.39 -11.40
N ASP A 44 -9.09 0.90 -10.41
CA ASP A 44 -9.62 -0.46 -10.17
C ASP A 44 -9.43 -1.52 -11.28
N ASP A 45 -8.40 -2.37 -11.11
CA ASP A 45 -8.38 -3.80 -11.52
C ASP A 45 -7.10 -4.60 -11.21
N PHE A 46 -6.03 -4.00 -10.65
CA PHE A 46 -4.87 -4.79 -10.18
C PHE A 46 -4.44 -4.41 -8.77
N GLY A 47 -5.08 -5.03 -7.77
CA GLY A 47 -4.40 -5.30 -6.51
C GLY A 47 -3.26 -6.28 -6.79
N GLU A 48 -2.10 -5.77 -7.21
CA GLU A 48 -0.97 -6.63 -7.55
C GLU A 48 -0.38 -7.24 -6.28
N THR A 49 -0.33 -8.58 -6.20
CA THR A 49 0.52 -9.25 -5.22
C THR A 49 1.98 -9.07 -5.62
N ILE A 50 2.72 -8.32 -4.82
CA ILE A 50 4.16 -8.21 -5.00
C ILE A 50 4.83 -9.41 -4.33
N SER A 51 5.45 -10.28 -5.12
CA SER A 51 6.18 -11.44 -4.60
C SER A 51 7.25 -10.99 -3.59
N ALA A 52 7.35 -11.75 -2.50
CA ALA A 52 8.03 -11.34 -1.27
C ALA A 52 9.52 -11.74 -1.09
N PRO A 53 10.41 -11.84 -2.11
CA PRO A 53 11.85 -11.83 -1.85
C PRO A 53 12.44 -10.43 -2.00
N ASN A 54 11.70 -9.37 -1.61
CA ASN A 54 12.20 -8.00 -1.66
C ASN A 54 12.81 -7.60 -0.31
N MET A 55 14.12 -7.33 -0.30
CA MET A 55 14.85 -6.81 0.86
C MET A 55 14.19 -5.57 1.46
N VAL A 56 13.43 -4.80 0.67
CA VAL A 56 12.62 -3.67 1.12
C VAL A 56 11.61 -4.08 2.20
N PHE A 57 10.78 -5.11 1.96
CA PHE A 57 9.78 -5.55 2.95
C PHE A 57 10.43 -6.13 4.20
N HIS A 58 11.55 -6.85 4.07
CA HIS A 58 12.31 -7.31 5.23
C HIS A 58 12.73 -6.12 6.11
N ARG A 59 13.19 -5.02 5.50
CA ARG A 59 13.63 -3.85 6.28
C ARG A 59 12.47 -3.11 6.94
N VAL A 60 11.33 -2.98 6.25
CA VAL A 60 10.11 -2.41 6.85
C VAL A 60 9.66 -3.23 8.06
N LEU A 61 9.56 -4.55 7.93
CA LEU A 61 9.04 -5.41 8.99
C LEU A 61 10.03 -5.57 10.16
N GLN A 62 11.32 -5.74 9.88
CA GLN A 62 12.34 -6.02 10.91
C GLN A 62 12.86 -4.75 11.59
N TYR A 63 13.09 -3.68 10.82
CA TYR A 63 13.71 -2.45 11.32
C TYR A 63 12.73 -1.28 11.46
N ARG A 64 11.44 -1.49 11.13
CA ARG A 64 10.41 -0.43 11.16
C ARG A 64 10.80 0.80 10.34
N GLU A 65 11.51 0.59 9.23
CA GLU A 65 11.78 1.65 8.26
C GLU A 65 10.52 1.98 7.47
N ASP A 66 10.38 3.23 7.03
CA ASP A 66 9.25 3.65 6.21
C ASP A 66 9.41 3.14 4.77
N LEU A 67 8.28 2.83 4.12
CA LEU A 67 8.22 2.39 2.73
C LEU A 67 7.86 3.57 1.83
N GLU A 68 8.71 3.88 0.86
CA GLU A 68 8.38 4.80 -0.22
C GLU A 68 8.07 4.00 -1.49
N VAL A 69 6.95 4.32 -2.13
CA VAL A 69 6.52 3.75 -3.41
C VAL A 69 6.34 4.88 -4.40
N ALA A 70 6.90 4.72 -5.60
CA ALA A 70 6.77 5.67 -6.69
C ALA A 70 6.12 4.99 -7.89
N PHE A 71 5.23 5.72 -8.56
CA PHE A 71 4.50 5.24 -9.73
C PHE A 71 4.83 6.10 -10.95
N THR A 72 4.85 5.46 -12.10
CA THR A 72 4.74 6.06 -13.42
C THR A 72 3.55 5.40 -14.12
N PRO A 73 3.09 5.90 -15.27
CA PRO A 73 1.95 5.28 -15.97
C PRO A 73 2.12 3.79 -16.31
N THR A 74 3.35 3.26 -16.34
CA THR A 74 3.62 1.87 -16.76
C THR A 74 4.52 1.07 -15.82
N GLN A 75 4.99 1.67 -14.72
CA GLN A 75 5.98 1.07 -13.82
C GLN A 75 5.81 1.58 -12.40
N TYR A 76 6.19 0.76 -11.43
CA TYR A 76 6.38 1.19 -10.04
C TYR A 76 7.80 0.88 -9.55
N ALA A 77 8.23 1.60 -8.53
CA ALA A 77 9.47 1.37 -7.81
C ALA A 77 9.24 1.49 -6.30
N MET A 78 10.03 0.78 -5.51
CA MET A 78 9.94 0.79 -4.05
C MET A 78 11.32 0.88 -3.42
N ARG A 79 11.41 1.59 -2.29
CA ARG A 79 12.61 1.64 -1.44
C ARG A 79 12.22 1.84 0.02
N THR A 80 13.12 1.49 0.93
CA THR A 80 13.00 1.95 2.32
C THR A 80 13.68 3.30 2.50
N ILE A 81 13.07 4.13 3.33
CA ILE A 81 13.68 5.36 3.83
C ILE A 81 13.85 5.24 5.34
N LYS A 82 14.96 5.76 5.86
CA LYS A 82 15.18 5.77 7.30
C LYS A 82 14.34 6.87 7.90
N THR A 83 13.49 6.51 8.84
CA THR A 83 12.85 7.46 9.75
C THR A 83 13.97 8.20 10.52
N LYS A 84 13.88 9.53 10.60
CA LYS A 84 14.87 10.36 11.28
C LYS A 84 14.97 10.06 12.77
#